data_AF-A0A8R2F9J0-F1
#
_entry.id   AF-A0A8R2F9J0-F1
#
_cell.length_a   1.000
_cell.length_b   1.000
_cell.length_c   1.000
_cell.angle_alpha   90.00
_cell.angle_beta   90.00
_cell.angle_gamma   90.00
#
_symmetry.space_group_name_H-M   'P 1'
#
loop_
_entity.id
_entity.type
_entity.pdbx_description
1 polymer ?
#
loop_
_entity_poly.entity_id
_entity_poly.type
_entity_poly.pdbx_seq_one_letter_code
_entity_poly.pdbx_strand_id
1 'polypeptide(L)'
;MYIRSKDEMGYWHSRLLCARTRMAPLKGSTIPRLELNGALILAQLARKTAELWGLSIKDIQLWTDSIVILEITESKQWTHARTDENPADILSRRVTPRELQNKVLWWYGPHWLAKEENQWIQHAVPLIPEDQMPEKCPIKLALVAVNHLYKLLQAKRSGTNVTQYLVVSELRSAENILIKRAQADEFSLELLAMRKQREIPKCSKLKELHPLLRKDGLIVVERKLKNADLDENQIHPIVLPTKHKITRLIFEYYHQALLHCGPQILLAEVRQCYWPLRGSIMARSTVTRCINCVRVRPRFETPLMAPYQNKECKCLVHLQ
;
A
#
# COMPACT_ATOMS: atom_id res chain seq x y z
N MET A 1 -15.85 5.11 5.27
CA MET A 1 -16.34 5.43 3.92
C MET A 1 -17.54 4.56 3.94
N TYR A 2 -18.37 4.93 4.89
CA TYR A 2 -19.73 4.87 4.62
C TYR A 2 -19.94 6.10 3.77
N ILE A 3 -20.47 5.91 2.58
CA ILE A 3 -21.08 7.01 1.85
C ILE A 3 -22.48 7.18 2.43
N ARG A 4 -22.88 8.44 2.61
CA ARG A 4 -24.20 8.79 3.07
C ARG A 4 -24.94 9.51 1.94
N SER A 5 -26.16 9.08 1.67
CA SER A 5 -27.01 9.65 0.62
C SER A 5 -28.43 9.79 1.14
N LYS A 6 -29.15 10.82 0.68
CA LYS A 6 -30.57 11.01 0.97
C LYS A 6 -31.39 10.43 -0.18
N ASP A 7 -32.41 9.65 0.13
CA ASP A 7 -33.33 9.13 -0.88
C ASP A 7 -34.38 10.18 -1.31
N GLU A 8 -35.20 9.84 -2.29
CA GLU A 8 -36.28 10.69 -2.81
C GLU A 8 -37.37 11.00 -1.77
N MET A 9 -37.50 10.14 -0.75
CA MET A 9 -38.44 10.31 0.36
C MET A 9 -37.85 11.14 1.51
N GLY A 10 -36.58 11.52 1.41
CA GLY A 10 -35.88 12.33 2.38
C GLY A 10 -35.22 11.56 3.52
N TYR A 11 -35.17 10.24 3.48
CA TYR A 11 -34.47 9.42 4.46
C TYR A 11 -32.98 9.29 4.14
N TRP A 12 -32.16 9.32 5.17
CA TRP A 12 -30.71 9.13 5.05
C TRP A 12 -30.35 7.65 5.06
N HIS A 13 -29.49 7.26 4.14
CA HIS A 13 -28.94 5.92 4.03
C HIS A 13 -27.42 5.98 4.11
N SER A 14 -26.81 4.98 4.72
CA SER A 14 -25.36 4.82 4.73
C SER A 14 -24.94 3.43 4.27
N ARG A 15 -23.87 3.35 3.47
CA ARG A 15 -23.34 2.08 2.93
C ARG A 15 -21.82 2.11 2.83
N LEU A 16 -21.20 0.97 3.13
CA LEU A 16 -19.77 0.75 2.96
C LEU A 16 -19.36 0.98 1.50
N LEU A 17 -18.34 1.82 1.30
CA LEU A 17 -17.79 2.20 0.01
C LEU A 17 -16.42 1.52 -0.22
N CYS A 18 -15.46 1.59 0.71
CA CYS A 18 -14.20 0.85 0.57
C CYS A 18 -13.41 0.63 1.87
N ALA A 19 -13.36 -0.59 2.39
CA ALA A 19 -12.54 -0.88 3.57
C ALA A 19 -11.04 -1.10 3.25
N ARG A 20 -10.15 -0.61 4.12
CA ARG A 20 -8.73 -0.97 4.16
C ARG A 20 -8.27 -1.20 5.59
N THR A 21 -8.17 -2.46 5.95
CA THR A 21 -7.61 -2.90 7.24
C THR A 21 -6.15 -3.32 7.08
N ARG A 22 -5.37 -3.22 8.17
CA ARG A 22 -4.10 -3.92 8.32
C ARG A 22 -4.20 -4.86 9.51
N MET A 23 -3.95 -6.15 9.28
CA MET A 23 -3.85 -7.10 10.39
C MET A 23 -2.68 -6.73 11.30
N ALA A 24 -2.91 -6.82 12.61
CA ALA A 24 -1.87 -6.60 13.61
C ALA A 24 -0.66 -7.53 13.32
N PRO A 25 0.58 -7.01 13.32
CA PRO A 25 1.76 -7.83 13.04
C PRO A 25 1.90 -8.95 14.08
N LEU A 26 2.33 -10.14 13.63
CA LEU A 26 2.60 -11.28 14.52
C LEU A 26 3.71 -11.01 15.56
N LYS A 27 4.59 -10.03 15.29
CA LYS A 27 5.57 -9.51 16.25
C LYS A 27 4.98 -8.29 16.93
N GLY A 28 4.95 -8.28 18.26
CA GLY A 28 4.25 -7.29 19.08
C GLY A 28 4.48 -5.84 18.64
N SER A 29 3.38 -5.13 18.40
CA SER A 29 3.32 -3.67 18.29
C SER A 29 2.58 -3.14 19.50
N THR A 30 2.96 -1.96 19.99
CA THR A 30 2.25 -1.28 21.09
C THR A 30 0.87 -0.81 20.64
N ILE A 31 -0.05 -0.74 21.61
CA ILE A 31 -1.45 -0.32 21.45
C ILE A 31 -1.56 1.07 20.78
N PRO A 32 -0.92 2.14 21.30
CA PRO A 32 -0.98 3.47 20.67
C PRO A 32 -0.47 3.50 19.22
N ARG A 33 0.50 2.64 18.89
CA ARG A 33 1.06 2.56 17.53
C ARG A 33 0.08 1.93 16.54
N LEU A 34 -0.73 0.97 16.97
CA LEU A 34 -1.77 0.39 16.13
C LEU A 34 -2.92 1.38 15.91
N GLU A 35 -3.31 2.13 16.93
CA GLU A 35 -4.33 3.20 16.84
C GLU A 35 -3.90 4.32 15.90
N LEU A 36 -2.65 4.79 15.99
CA LEU A 36 -2.13 5.83 15.10
C LEU A 36 -1.95 5.35 13.66
N ASN A 37 -1.52 4.09 13.47
CA ASN A 37 -1.48 3.48 12.14
C ASN A 37 -2.87 3.26 11.57
N GLY A 38 -3.84 3.01 12.46
CA GLY A 38 -5.26 3.23 12.27
C GLY A 38 -5.40 4.60 11.67
N ALA A 39 -5.51 5.63 12.49
CA ALA A 39 -5.74 7.02 12.09
C ALA A 39 -5.09 7.43 10.75
N LEU A 40 -3.79 7.15 10.53
CA LEU A 40 -3.07 7.43 9.29
C LEU A 40 -3.68 6.78 8.03
N ILE A 41 -4.09 5.52 8.11
CA ILE A 41 -4.76 4.84 6.99
C ILE A 41 -6.11 5.54 6.65
N LEU A 42 -6.73 6.29 7.59
CA LEU A 42 -7.98 7.09 7.38
C LEU A 42 -7.62 8.14 6.41
N ALA A 43 -6.66 8.94 6.83
CA ALA A 43 -6.40 10.20 6.22
C ALA A 43 -5.94 9.93 4.78
N GLN A 44 -5.15 8.87 4.59
CA GLN A 44 -4.72 8.43 3.27
C GLN A 44 -5.86 7.91 2.41
N LEU A 45 -6.74 7.07 2.96
CA LEU A 45 -7.88 6.51 2.22
C LEU A 45 -8.88 7.61 1.87
N ALA A 46 -9.23 8.45 2.83
CA ALA A 46 -10.13 9.59 2.69
C ALA A 46 -9.66 10.55 1.62
N ARG A 47 -8.40 10.96 1.68
CA ARG A 47 -7.80 11.86 0.70
C ARG A 47 -7.85 11.25 -0.69
N LYS A 48 -7.49 9.97 -0.83
CA LYS A 48 -7.48 9.30 -2.14
C LYS A 48 -8.90 9.16 -2.70
N THR A 49 -9.87 8.84 -1.85
CA THR A 49 -11.27 8.73 -2.29
C THR A 49 -11.84 10.11 -2.62
N ALA A 50 -11.48 11.16 -1.87
CA ALA A 50 -11.86 12.54 -2.18
C ALA A 50 -11.36 12.96 -3.58
N GLU A 51 -10.08 12.70 -3.86
CA GLU A 51 -9.47 12.98 -5.16
C GLU A 51 -10.15 12.23 -6.31
N LEU A 52 -10.48 10.95 -6.12
CA LEU A 52 -11.11 10.12 -7.15
C LEU A 52 -12.57 10.50 -7.43
N TRP A 53 -13.29 10.97 -6.41
CA TRP A 53 -14.71 11.29 -6.49
C TRP A 53 -14.97 12.79 -6.68
N GLY A 54 -13.92 13.61 -6.74
CA GLY A 54 -14.05 15.07 -6.86
C GLY A 54 -14.69 15.72 -5.63
N LEU A 55 -14.60 15.09 -4.46
CA LEU A 55 -15.17 15.60 -3.22
C LEU A 55 -14.20 16.57 -2.54
N SER A 56 -14.75 17.59 -1.87
CA SER A 56 -13.95 18.44 -1.00
C SER A 56 -13.60 17.67 0.27
N ILE A 57 -12.34 17.77 0.72
CA ILE A 57 -11.88 17.17 1.97
C ILE A 57 -12.68 17.72 3.18
N LYS A 58 -13.24 18.93 3.06
CA LYS A 58 -14.07 19.55 4.10
C LYS A 58 -15.38 18.79 4.35
N ASP A 59 -15.83 18.00 3.38
CA ASP A 59 -17.08 17.25 3.45
C ASP A 59 -16.85 15.83 4.04
N ILE A 60 -15.63 15.53 4.49
CA ILE A 60 -15.26 14.22 5.03
C ILE A 60 -15.04 14.32 6.54
N GLN A 61 -15.96 13.72 7.30
CA GLN A 61 -15.84 13.53 8.74
C GLN A 61 -14.98 12.28 9.05
N LEU A 62 -14.00 12.40 9.95
CA LEU A 62 -13.20 11.27 10.42
C LEU A 62 -13.64 10.86 11.83
N TRP A 63 -13.73 9.55 12.08
CA TRP A 63 -14.13 9.00 13.37
C TRP A 63 -13.07 8.05 13.91
N THR A 64 -12.86 8.09 15.23
CA THR A 64 -12.00 7.15 15.94
C THR A 64 -12.56 6.85 17.32
N ASP A 65 -12.37 5.61 17.77
CA ASP A 65 -12.63 5.15 19.14
C ASP A 65 -11.43 5.31 20.07
N SER A 66 -10.30 5.82 19.56
CA SER A 66 -9.12 6.11 20.38
C SER A 66 -9.16 7.54 20.90
N ILE A 67 -9.36 7.65 22.21
CA ILE A 67 -9.24 8.92 22.95
C ILE A 67 -7.85 9.52 22.77
N VAL A 68 -6.80 8.68 22.76
CA VAL A 68 -5.41 9.12 22.58
C VAL A 68 -5.23 9.84 21.24
N ILE A 69 -5.84 9.34 20.16
CA ILE A 69 -5.78 9.99 18.84
C ILE A 69 -6.49 11.34 18.86
N LEU A 70 -7.65 11.44 19.49
CA LEU A 70 -8.40 12.70 19.58
C LEU A 70 -7.65 13.81 20.32
N GLU A 71 -6.81 13.43 21.27
CA GLU A 71 -6.04 14.37 22.10
C GLU A 71 -4.72 14.81 21.44
N ILE A 72 -4.10 13.96 20.62
CA ILE A 72 -2.86 14.30 19.90
C ILE A 72 -3.10 14.87 18.49
N THR A 73 -4.33 14.87 17.99
CA THR A 73 -4.71 15.43 16.68
C THR A 73 -5.61 16.66 16.83
N GLU A 74 -5.66 17.53 15.83
CA GLU A 74 -6.55 18.70 15.88
C GLU A 74 -8.02 18.25 15.86
N SER A 75 -8.77 18.58 16.92
CA SER A 75 -10.16 18.15 17.15
C SER A 75 -11.16 18.61 16.08
N LYS A 76 -10.76 19.49 15.15
CA LYS A 76 -11.63 20.01 14.09
C LYS A 76 -11.93 18.98 12.99
N GLN A 77 -11.15 17.91 12.86
CA GLN A 77 -11.32 16.90 11.80
C GLN A 77 -11.71 15.50 12.31
N TRP A 78 -11.57 15.25 13.61
CA TRP A 78 -11.77 13.93 14.21
C TRP A 78 -12.86 13.96 15.29
N THR A 79 -13.75 12.97 15.25
CA THR A 79 -14.83 12.81 16.22
C THR A 79 -14.74 11.44 16.90
N HIS A 80 -15.15 11.37 18.18
CA HIS A 80 -15.16 10.12 18.92
C HIS A 80 -16.32 9.21 18.50
N ALA A 81 -16.04 7.96 18.17
CA ALA A 81 -17.03 6.90 18.02
C ALA A 81 -16.86 5.88 19.15
N ARG A 82 -17.96 5.36 19.71
CA ARG A 82 -17.84 4.33 20.75
C ARG A 82 -17.28 3.03 20.15
N THR A 83 -16.51 2.30 20.96
CA THR A 83 -15.88 1.05 20.54
C THR A 83 -16.89 -0.02 20.09
N ASP A 84 -18.05 -0.12 20.74
CA ASP A 84 -19.12 -1.05 20.38
C ASP A 84 -19.83 -0.69 19.06
N GLU A 85 -19.64 0.53 18.59
CA GLU A 85 -20.16 1.02 17.32
C GLU A 85 -19.07 1.11 16.23
N ASN A 86 -17.84 0.68 16.50
CA ASN A 86 -16.76 0.71 15.50
C ASN A 86 -16.84 -0.51 14.55
N PRO A 87 -17.17 -0.34 13.26
CA PRO A 87 -17.28 -1.46 12.34
C PRO A 87 -15.93 -2.13 12.02
N ALA A 88 -14.81 -1.41 12.11
CA ALA A 88 -13.48 -1.98 11.90
C ALA A 88 -13.18 -3.13 12.88
N ASP A 89 -13.88 -3.13 14.01
CA ASP A 89 -13.74 -4.09 15.09
C ASP A 89 -14.34 -5.47 14.77
N ILE A 90 -15.19 -5.54 13.75
CA ILE A 90 -15.76 -6.81 13.28
C ILE A 90 -14.69 -7.64 12.58
N LEU A 91 -13.84 -7.01 11.77
CA LEU A 91 -12.76 -7.69 11.05
C LEU A 91 -11.54 -7.97 11.93
N SER A 92 -11.34 -7.19 13.00
CA SER A 92 -10.25 -7.42 13.95
C SER A 92 -10.43 -8.72 14.76
N ARG A 93 -11.69 -9.16 14.95
CA ARG A 93 -12.08 -10.28 15.81
C ARG A 93 -12.19 -11.65 15.11
N ARG A 94 -11.57 -11.81 13.93
CA ARG A 94 -11.55 -13.07 13.15
C ARG A 94 -12.96 -13.60 12.80
N VAL A 95 -13.76 -12.76 12.18
CA VAL A 95 -15.06 -13.16 11.61
C VAL A 95 -14.89 -13.93 10.30
N THR A 96 -15.66 -15.00 10.11
CA THR A 96 -15.70 -15.74 8.84
C THR A 96 -16.50 -14.99 7.77
N PRO A 97 -16.28 -15.24 6.46
CA PRO A 97 -17.06 -14.58 5.41
C PRO A 97 -18.59 -14.78 5.54
N ARG A 98 -19.02 -15.95 6.03
CA ARG A 98 -20.45 -16.24 6.26
C ARG A 98 -21.03 -15.42 7.42
N GLU A 99 -20.27 -15.26 8.50
CA GLU A 99 -20.69 -14.42 9.62
C GLU A 99 -20.70 -12.94 9.23
N LEU A 100 -19.74 -12.50 8.41
CA LEU A 100 -19.63 -11.12 7.95
C LEU A 100 -20.84 -10.68 7.12
N GLN A 101 -21.40 -11.57 6.31
CA GLN A 101 -22.59 -11.29 5.49
C GLN A 101 -23.77 -10.78 6.33
N ASN A 102 -23.91 -11.30 7.55
CA ASN A 102 -25.03 -10.96 8.44
C ASN A 102 -24.73 -9.79 9.39
N LYS A 103 -23.55 -9.14 9.30
CA LYS A 103 -23.17 -8.04 10.19
C LYS A 103 -23.64 -6.69 9.62
N VAL A 104 -24.81 -6.23 10.04
CA VAL A 104 -25.38 -4.93 9.65
C VAL A 104 -24.41 -3.77 9.92
N LEU A 105 -23.78 -3.76 11.10
CA LEU A 105 -22.81 -2.73 11.48
C LEU A 105 -21.64 -2.63 10.49
N TRP A 106 -21.19 -3.74 9.90
CA TRP A 106 -20.11 -3.73 8.91
C TRP A 106 -20.52 -3.07 7.59
N TRP A 107 -21.71 -3.42 7.07
CA TRP A 107 -22.16 -2.99 5.74
C TRP A 107 -22.79 -1.60 5.73
N TYR A 108 -23.48 -1.22 6.81
CA TYR A 108 -24.24 0.02 6.91
C TYR A 108 -23.64 1.00 7.92
N GLY A 109 -22.67 0.58 8.72
CA GLY A 109 -22.10 1.42 9.77
C GLY A 109 -23.05 1.58 10.96
N PRO A 110 -22.72 2.48 11.89
CA PRO A 110 -23.55 2.76 13.06
C PRO A 110 -24.92 3.29 12.67
N HIS A 111 -25.96 2.89 13.41
CA HIS A 111 -27.33 3.28 13.13
C HIS A 111 -27.54 4.82 13.11
N TRP A 112 -26.79 5.57 13.91
CA TRP A 112 -26.83 7.04 13.93
C TRP A 112 -26.28 7.68 12.66
N LEU A 113 -25.48 6.97 11.85
CA LEU A 113 -24.97 7.49 10.58
C LEU A 113 -26.08 7.63 9.53
N ALA A 114 -27.16 6.87 9.66
CA ALA A 114 -28.37 7.00 8.87
C ALA A 114 -29.36 8.04 9.43
N LYS A 115 -28.98 8.81 10.46
CA LYS A 115 -29.78 9.90 11.03
C LYS A 115 -29.29 11.27 10.56
N GLU A 116 -30.01 12.32 10.94
CA GLU A 116 -29.56 13.70 10.77
C GLU A 116 -28.31 14.01 11.61
N GLU A 117 -27.49 14.97 11.18
CA GLU A 117 -26.18 15.27 11.80
C GLU A 117 -26.31 15.82 13.22
N ASN A 118 -27.40 16.53 13.51
CA ASN A 118 -27.75 17.01 14.85
C ASN A 118 -28.04 15.86 15.85
N GLN A 119 -28.30 14.64 15.36
CA GLN A 119 -28.53 13.44 16.16
C GLN A 119 -27.30 12.55 16.26
N TRP A 120 -26.16 12.99 15.70
CA TRP A 120 -24.89 12.31 15.88
C TRP A 120 -24.43 12.51 17.32
N ILE A 121 -23.96 11.41 17.93
CA ILE A 121 -23.64 11.38 19.35
C ILE A 121 -22.44 12.29 19.63
N GLN A 122 -22.65 13.38 20.38
CA GLN A 122 -21.58 14.23 20.91
C GLN A 122 -21.23 13.79 22.33
N HIS A 123 -20.33 12.83 22.48
CA HIS A 123 -19.76 12.53 23.80
C HIS A 123 -18.55 13.44 24.04
N ALA A 124 -18.57 14.17 25.16
CA ALA A 124 -17.42 14.87 25.68
C ALA A 124 -16.31 13.85 25.99
N VAL A 125 -15.11 14.08 25.46
CA VAL A 125 -13.93 13.25 25.73
C VAL A 125 -13.55 13.46 27.19
N PRO A 126 -13.44 12.41 28.03
CA PRO A 126 -12.90 12.57 29.38
C PRO A 126 -11.43 12.99 29.28
N LEU A 127 -11.09 14.11 29.90
CA LEU A 127 -9.72 14.64 29.97
C LEU A 127 -8.82 13.60 30.65
N ILE A 128 -7.76 13.15 29.96
CA ILE A 128 -6.75 12.30 30.58
C ILE A 128 -5.80 13.23 31.39
N PRO A 129 -5.48 12.92 32.65
CA PRO A 129 -4.51 13.69 33.44
C PRO A 129 -3.14 13.79 32.74
N GLU A 130 -2.48 14.96 32.79
CA GLU A 130 -1.22 15.26 32.08
C GLU A 130 -0.10 14.24 32.37
N ASP A 131 -0.13 13.62 33.55
CA ASP A 131 0.79 12.61 34.07
C ASP A 131 0.69 11.23 33.37
N GLN A 132 -0.37 10.99 32.58
CA GLN A 132 -0.51 9.78 31.75
C GLN A 132 -0.26 10.05 30.25
N MET A 133 0.11 11.26 29.88
CA MET A 133 0.32 11.63 28.48
C MET A 133 1.63 11.03 27.93
N PRO A 134 1.62 10.42 26.73
CA PRO A 134 2.86 10.10 26.05
C PRO A 134 3.60 11.37 25.63
N GLU A 135 4.93 11.42 25.81
CA GLU A 135 5.78 12.56 25.46
C GLU A 135 5.53 13.05 24.01
N LYS A 136 5.20 14.33 23.87
CA LYS A 136 5.06 15.01 22.57
C LYS A 136 6.45 15.30 21.99
N CYS A 137 6.89 14.48 21.02
CA CYS A 137 8.08 14.78 20.23
C CYS A 137 7.74 15.75 19.07
N PRO A 138 8.33 16.96 19.00
CA PRO A 138 8.05 17.91 17.92
C PRO A 138 8.57 17.39 16.58
N ILE A 139 7.66 17.17 15.63
CA ILE A 139 7.99 16.71 14.28
C ILE A 139 8.43 17.91 13.43
N LYS A 140 9.72 17.97 13.07
CA LYS A 140 10.23 18.89 12.04
C LYS A 140 9.99 18.29 10.65
N LEU A 141 9.01 18.83 9.91
CA LEU A 141 8.67 18.39 8.55
C LEU A 141 9.69 18.95 7.54
N ALA A 142 10.43 18.08 6.86
CA ALA A 142 11.28 18.47 5.72
C ALA A 142 10.74 17.82 4.44
N LEU A 143 10.16 18.66 3.58
CA LEU A 143 9.59 18.33 2.28
C LEU A 143 10.74 18.10 1.27
N VAL A 144 10.85 16.90 0.72
CA VAL A 144 11.80 16.60 -0.36
C VAL A 144 11.00 16.09 -1.55
N ALA A 145 10.86 16.93 -2.57
CA ALA A 145 10.25 16.57 -3.84
C ALA A 145 11.29 15.84 -4.70
N VAL A 146 11.00 14.59 -5.09
CA VAL A 146 11.91 13.79 -5.92
C VAL A 146 11.19 13.35 -7.19
N ASN A 147 11.21 14.23 -8.21
CA ASN A 147 10.71 13.94 -9.55
C ASN A 147 11.88 13.61 -10.50
N HIS A 148 12.57 12.49 -10.25
CA HIS A 148 13.83 12.15 -10.98
C HIS A 148 13.64 11.38 -12.28
N LEU A 149 12.52 10.70 -12.52
CA LEU A 149 12.31 9.90 -13.74
C LEU A 149 11.94 10.78 -14.95
N TYR A 150 11.17 11.85 -14.74
CA TYR A 150 10.72 12.73 -15.82
C TYR A 150 11.86 13.54 -16.45
N LYS A 151 12.82 14.01 -15.64
CA LYS A 151 13.96 14.84 -16.11
C LYS A 151 14.96 14.07 -16.98
N LEU A 152 15.14 12.77 -16.71
CA LEU A 152 16.06 11.91 -17.49
C LEU A 152 15.55 11.62 -18.90
N LEU A 153 14.23 11.58 -19.11
CA LEU A 153 13.61 11.33 -20.41
C LEU A 153 13.60 12.58 -21.30
N GLN A 154 13.54 13.78 -20.73
CA GLN A 154 13.63 15.04 -21.51
C GLN A 154 15.03 15.32 -22.05
N ALA A 155 16.09 14.92 -21.33
CA ALA A 155 17.47 15.29 -21.64
C ALA A 155 18.09 14.60 -22.89
N LYS A 156 17.38 13.67 -23.54
CA LYS A 156 17.88 12.95 -24.73
C LYS A 156 17.10 13.19 -26.03
N ARG A 157 16.25 14.22 -26.10
CA ARG A 157 15.46 14.53 -27.32
C ARG A 157 16.28 15.36 -28.32
N SER A 158 17.14 14.69 -29.08
CA SER A 158 17.77 15.24 -30.29
C SER A 158 17.27 14.44 -31.50
N GLY A 159 16.18 14.89 -32.12
CA GLY A 159 15.62 14.29 -33.34
C GLY A 159 14.31 14.96 -33.76
N THR A 160 14.24 15.38 -35.02
CA THR A 160 13.09 16.06 -35.64
C THR A 160 11.88 15.13 -35.75
N ASN A 161 10.70 15.62 -35.35
CA ASN A 161 9.39 14.93 -35.25
C ASN A 161 9.11 14.19 -33.94
N VAL A 162 9.11 14.91 -32.81
CA VAL A 162 8.57 14.38 -31.56
C VAL A 162 7.33 15.16 -31.14
N THR A 163 6.21 14.45 -30.97
CA THR A 163 4.96 15.00 -30.43
C THR A 163 5.19 15.65 -29.06
N GLN A 164 4.40 16.68 -28.73
CA GLN A 164 4.54 17.44 -27.47
C GLN A 164 4.37 16.54 -26.22
N TYR A 165 3.60 15.46 -26.34
CA TYR A 165 3.29 14.50 -25.29
C TYR A 165 3.85 13.10 -25.62
N LEU A 166 4.18 12.34 -24.56
CA LEU A 166 4.57 10.93 -24.64
C LEU A 166 3.33 10.06 -24.68
N VAL A 167 3.29 9.09 -25.58
CA VAL A 167 2.23 8.09 -25.66
C VAL A 167 2.55 6.92 -24.73
N VAL A 168 1.53 6.27 -24.16
CA VAL A 168 1.69 5.10 -23.28
C VAL A 168 2.47 3.97 -23.94
N SER A 169 2.29 3.76 -25.25
CA SER A 169 3.04 2.78 -26.03
C SER A 169 4.53 3.11 -26.13
N GLU A 170 4.90 4.38 -26.21
CA GLU A 170 6.30 4.83 -26.21
C GLU A 170 6.95 4.60 -24.85
N LEU A 171 6.23 4.89 -23.75
CA LEU A 171 6.71 4.63 -22.39
C LEU A 171 6.96 3.15 -22.15
N ARG A 172 6.01 2.29 -22.53
CA ARG A 172 6.15 0.82 -22.45
C ARG A 172 7.31 0.32 -23.32
N SER A 173 7.45 0.86 -24.52
CA SER A 173 8.57 0.54 -25.42
C SER A 173 9.92 0.92 -24.81
N ALA A 174 10.02 2.13 -24.25
CA ALA A 174 11.23 2.62 -23.60
C ALA A 174 11.59 1.78 -22.37
N GLU A 175 10.61 1.42 -21.54
CA GLU A 175 10.80 0.54 -20.40
C GLU A 175 11.34 -0.83 -20.83
N ASN A 176 10.71 -1.45 -21.83
CA ASN A 176 11.14 -2.74 -22.37
C ASN A 176 12.58 -2.67 -22.93
N ILE A 177 12.97 -1.57 -23.59
CA ILE A 177 14.34 -1.37 -24.08
C ILE A 177 15.34 -1.35 -22.91
N LEU A 178 15.02 -0.64 -21.83
CA LEU A 178 15.88 -0.57 -20.64
C LEU A 178 16.03 -1.94 -19.96
N ILE A 179 14.95 -2.72 -19.90
CA ILE A 179 14.98 -4.08 -19.34
C ILE A 179 15.77 -5.03 -20.27
N LYS A 180 15.60 -4.94 -21.60
CA LYS A 180 16.40 -5.71 -22.56
C LYS A 180 17.89 -5.43 -22.41
N ARG A 181 18.28 -4.16 -22.23
CA ARG A 181 19.67 -3.78 -21.95
C ARG A 181 20.16 -4.44 -20.66
N ALA A 182 19.38 -4.32 -19.58
CA ALA A 182 19.72 -4.93 -18.29
C ALA A 182 19.89 -6.46 -18.37
N GLN A 183 19.05 -7.13 -19.16
CA GLN A 183 19.17 -8.56 -19.42
C GLN A 183 20.38 -8.89 -20.30
N ALA A 184 20.71 -8.06 -21.29
CA ALA A 184 21.91 -8.23 -22.11
C ALA A 184 23.20 -8.11 -21.29
N ASP A 185 23.22 -7.19 -20.31
CA ASP A 185 24.39 -6.98 -19.45
C ASP A 185 24.61 -8.16 -18.47
N GLU A 186 23.53 -8.77 -17.96
CA GLU A 186 23.60 -9.81 -16.91
C GLU A 186 23.42 -11.25 -17.41
N PHE A 187 22.77 -11.45 -18.56
CA PHE A 187 22.40 -12.76 -19.13
C PHE A 187 22.84 -12.91 -20.59
N SER A 188 24.00 -12.35 -20.93
CA SER A 188 24.53 -12.33 -22.30
C SER A 188 24.72 -13.74 -22.88
N LEU A 189 25.24 -14.68 -22.08
CA LEU A 189 25.47 -16.07 -22.48
C LEU A 189 24.16 -16.81 -22.74
N GLU A 190 23.16 -16.59 -21.88
CA GLU A 190 21.83 -17.16 -22.01
C GLU A 190 21.12 -16.61 -23.25
N LEU A 191 21.19 -15.30 -23.49
CA LEU A 191 20.63 -14.68 -24.70
C LEU A 191 21.27 -15.22 -25.97
N LEU A 192 22.58 -15.41 -25.99
CA LEU A 192 23.29 -16.00 -27.13
C LEU A 192 22.87 -17.46 -27.36
N ALA A 193 22.74 -18.25 -26.30
CA ALA A 193 22.26 -19.63 -26.38
C ALA A 193 20.83 -19.70 -26.91
N MET A 194 19.91 -18.91 -26.35
CA MET A 194 18.50 -18.88 -26.75
C MET A 194 18.31 -18.40 -28.19
N ARG A 195 19.06 -17.38 -28.64
CA ARG A 195 19.03 -16.93 -30.05
C ARG A 195 19.52 -17.98 -31.04
N LYS A 196 20.48 -18.81 -30.63
CA LYS A 196 21.02 -19.91 -31.44
C LYS A 196 20.26 -21.23 -31.24
N GLN A 197 19.12 -21.21 -30.52
CA GLN A 197 18.33 -22.40 -30.15
C GLN A 197 19.16 -23.50 -29.48
N ARG A 198 20.16 -23.10 -28.68
CA ARG A 198 21.00 -24.00 -27.89
C ARG A 198 20.53 -24.06 -26.45
N GLU A 199 20.87 -25.14 -25.77
CA GLU A 199 20.63 -25.26 -24.32
C GLU A 199 21.35 -24.17 -23.54
N ILE A 200 20.67 -23.70 -22.49
CA ILE A 200 21.20 -22.68 -21.58
C ILE A 200 22.36 -23.26 -20.76
N PRO A 201 23.45 -22.49 -20.52
CA PRO A 201 24.57 -22.95 -19.72
C PRO A 201 24.14 -23.55 -18.37
N LYS A 202 24.73 -24.69 -18.00
CA LYS A 202 24.35 -25.45 -16.78
C LYS A 202 24.48 -24.62 -15.49
N CYS A 203 25.38 -23.64 -15.47
CA CYS A 203 25.62 -22.75 -14.31
C CYS A 203 24.72 -21.51 -14.30
N SER A 204 23.80 -21.37 -15.26
CA SER A 204 22.92 -20.20 -15.32
C SER A 204 21.90 -20.20 -14.19
N LYS A 205 21.71 -19.03 -13.59
CA LYS A 205 20.65 -18.75 -12.60
C LYS A 205 19.23 -18.91 -13.19
N LEU A 206 19.11 -18.97 -14.51
CA LEU A 206 17.84 -19.05 -15.22
C LEU A 206 17.44 -20.48 -15.57
N LYS A 207 18.37 -21.45 -15.55
CA LYS A 207 18.12 -22.81 -16.04
C LYS A 207 16.93 -23.49 -15.35
N GLU A 208 16.79 -23.30 -14.03
CA GLU A 208 15.72 -23.89 -13.22
C GLU A 208 14.36 -23.20 -13.40
N LEU A 209 14.31 -22.07 -14.10
CA LEU A 209 13.13 -21.23 -14.21
C LEU A 209 12.37 -21.39 -15.54
N HIS A 210 12.71 -22.40 -16.34
CA HIS A 210 12.16 -22.61 -17.70
C HIS A 210 12.02 -21.29 -18.50
N PRO A 211 13.15 -20.62 -18.77
CA PRO A 211 13.14 -19.30 -19.37
C PRO A 211 12.80 -19.41 -20.86
N LEU A 212 12.00 -18.47 -21.35
CA LEU A 212 11.60 -18.34 -22.75
C LEU A 212 12.07 -16.99 -23.29
N LEU A 213 12.37 -16.95 -24.59
CA LEU A 213 12.66 -15.70 -25.29
C LEU A 213 11.37 -15.23 -25.99
N ARG A 214 10.80 -14.13 -25.51
CA ARG A 214 9.62 -13.51 -26.12
C ARG A 214 9.97 -12.90 -27.48
N LYS A 215 8.98 -12.75 -28.37
CA LYS A 215 9.17 -12.22 -29.75
C LYS A 215 9.86 -10.86 -29.80
N ASP A 216 9.69 -10.04 -28.76
CA ASP A 216 10.33 -8.74 -28.64
C ASP A 216 11.78 -8.83 -28.14
N GLY A 217 12.29 -10.01 -27.78
CA GLY A 217 13.66 -10.24 -27.33
C GLY A 217 13.87 -10.09 -25.84
N LEU A 218 12.81 -10.08 -25.03
CA LEU A 218 12.90 -10.16 -23.57
C LEU A 218 12.91 -11.62 -23.09
N ILE A 219 13.73 -11.89 -22.07
CA ILE A 219 13.67 -13.15 -21.34
C ILE A 219 12.51 -13.11 -20.36
N VAL A 220 11.61 -14.08 -20.47
CA VAL A 220 10.44 -14.26 -19.63
C VAL A 220 10.44 -15.65 -19.01
N VAL A 221 9.70 -15.84 -17.92
CA VAL A 221 9.53 -17.15 -17.26
C VAL A 221 8.13 -17.68 -17.55
N GLU A 222 8.01 -18.95 -17.92
CA GLU A 222 6.71 -19.59 -18.05
C GLU A 222 6.13 -19.95 -16.68
N ARG A 223 4.95 -19.42 -16.34
CA ARG A 223 4.20 -19.89 -15.16
C ARG A 223 3.35 -21.11 -15.50
N LYS A 224 3.22 -22.06 -14.56
CA LYS A 224 2.38 -23.28 -14.70
C LYS A 224 0.85 -23.01 -14.64
N LEU A 225 0.38 -21.83 -15.06
CA LEU A 225 -1.04 -21.44 -15.04
C LEU A 225 -1.50 -21.20 -16.49
N LYS A 226 -1.60 -22.27 -17.28
CA LYS A 226 -1.99 -22.22 -18.70
C LYS A 226 -3.50 -22.03 -18.92
N ASN A 227 -4.32 -22.21 -17.88
CA ASN A 227 -5.78 -22.31 -17.97
C ASN A 227 -6.54 -21.13 -17.35
N ALA A 228 -5.87 -20.02 -17.06
CA ALA A 228 -6.50 -18.82 -16.51
C ALA A 228 -6.49 -17.72 -17.57
N ASP A 229 -7.61 -17.02 -17.71
CA ASP A 229 -7.80 -15.90 -18.65
C ASP A 229 -7.02 -14.67 -18.15
N LEU A 230 -5.69 -14.70 -18.32
CA LEU A 230 -4.75 -13.74 -17.76
C LEU A 230 -3.99 -13.00 -18.87
N ASP A 231 -3.58 -11.76 -18.58
CA ASP A 231 -2.78 -10.94 -19.51
C ASP A 231 -1.44 -11.63 -19.85
N GLU A 232 -0.92 -11.41 -21.06
CA GLU A 232 0.30 -12.08 -21.57
C GLU A 232 1.52 -11.85 -20.65
N ASN A 233 1.58 -10.69 -19.96
CA ASN A 233 2.63 -10.38 -18.98
C ASN A 233 2.46 -11.11 -17.63
N GLN A 234 1.23 -11.51 -17.28
CA GLN A 234 0.94 -12.31 -16.08
C GLN A 234 1.21 -13.79 -16.31
N ILE A 235 1.02 -14.26 -17.56
CA ILE A 235 1.37 -15.62 -18.00
C ILE A 235 2.90 -15.77 -18.09
N HIS A 236 3.56 -14.77 -18.68
CA HIS A 236 5.01 -14.76 -18.94
C HIS A 236 5.72 -13.56 -18.29
N PRO A 237 5.89 -13.55 -16.95
CA PRO A 237 6.55 -12.45 -16.25
C PRO A 237 8.00 -12.26 -16.72
N ILE A 238 8.39 -10.99 -16.89
CA ILE A 238 9.70 -10.59 -17.42
C ILE A 238 10.79 -10.75 -16.36
N VAL A 239 11.87 -11.45 -16.68
CA VAL A 239 12.96 -11.68 -15.73
C VAL A 239 13.69 -10.39 -15.39
N LEU A 240 13.80 -10.08 -14.09
CA LEU A 240 14.59 -8.94 -13.61
C LEU A 240 15.90 -9.40 -12.96
N PRO A 241 17.06 -8.86 -13.39
CA PRO A 241 18.35 -9.15 -12.78
C PRO A 241 18.42 -8.69 -11.32
N THR A 242 19.24 -9.35 -10.50
CA THR A 242 19.23 -9.14 -9.04
C THR A 242 19.81 -7.81 -8.60
N LYS A 243 20.95 -7.38 -9.17
CA LYS A 243 21.70 -6.20 -8.71
C LYS A 243 21.70 -5.06 -9.73
N HIS A 244 20.76 -5.06 -10.67
CA HIS A 244 20.73 -4.05 -11.72
C HIS A 244 19.96 -2.79 -11.28
N LYS A 245 20.41 -1.61 -11.76
CA LYS A 245 19.80 -0.32 -11.44
C LYS A 245 18.32 -0.25 -11.86
N ILE A 246 17.97 -0.83 -13.00
CA ILE A 246 16.58 -0.89 -13.49
C ILE A 246 15.68 -1.66 -12.51
N THR A 247 16.12 -2.84 -12.02
CA THR A 247 15.36 -3.60 -11.02
C THR A 247 15.10 -2.76 -9.78
N ARG A 248 16.12 -2.02 -9.29
CA ARG A 248 15.94 -1.11 -8.15
C ARG A 248 14.92 -0.01 -8.46
N LEU A 249 15.01 0.64 -9.61
CA LEU A 249 14.10 1.71 -10.02
C LEU A 249 12.65 1.21 -10.13
N ILE A 250 12.43 0.01 -10.66
CA ILE A 250 11.09 -0.62 -10.72
C ILE A 250 10.54 -0.79 -9.29
N PHE A 251 11.31 -1.40 -8.39
CA PHE A 251 10.87 -1.58 -7.01
C PHE A 251 10.61 -0.24 -6.28
N GLU A 252 11.45 0.78 -6.50
CA GLU A 252 11.25 2.12 -5.94
C GLU A 252 9.98 2.78 -6.48
N TYR A 253 9.73 2.67 -7.79
CA TYR A 253 8.51 3.16 -8.43
C TYR A 253 7.25 2.51 -7.84
N TYR A 254 7.17 1.18 -7.82
CA TYR A 254 6.02 0.48 -7.25
C TYR A 254 5.87 0.77 -5.75
N HIS A 255 6.97 0.87 -5.01
CA HIS A 255 6.91 1.21 -3.59
C HIS A 255 6.28 2.59 -3.34
N GLN A 256 6.62 3.59 -4.16
CA GLN A 256 6.03 4.93 -4.10
C GLN A 256 4.57 4.93 -4.59
N ALA A 257 4.29 4.31 -5.74
CA ALA A 257 2.95 4.24 -6.33
C ALA A 257 1.94 3.52 -5.41
N LEU A 258 2.40 2.53 -4.65
CA LEU A 258 1.61 1.77 -3.68
C LEU A 258 1.63 2.41 -2.27
N LEU A 259 1.95 3.70 -2.18
CA LEU A 259 1.92 4.50 -0.94
C LEU A 259 2.80 3.90 0.17
N HIS A 260 4.06 3.62 -0.16
CA HIS A 260 5.05 3.07 0.77
C HIS A 260 4.63 1.73 1.39
N CYS A 261 4.05 0.85 0.57
CA CYS A 261 3.62 -0.48 1.00
C CYS A 261 4.77 -1.33 1.57
N GLY A 262 4.43 -2.29 2.43
CA GLY A 262 5.40 -3.21 3.02
C GLY A 262 6.02 -4.18 2.00
N PRO A 263 7.14 -4.84 2.34
CA PRO A 263 7.91 -5.65 1.40
C PRO A 263 7.14 -6.81 0.74
N GLN A 264 6.16 -7.39 1.44
CA GLN A 264 5.38 -8.52 0.95
C GLN A 264 4.42 -8.10 -0.17
N ILE A 265 3.66 -7.03 0.06
CA ILE A 265 2.74 -6.45 -0.94
C ILE A 265 3.54 -5.95 -2.14
N LEU A 266 4.63 -5.22 -1.89
CA LEU A 266 5.51 -4.75 -2.96
C LEU A 266 5.99 -5.89 -3.86
N LEU A 267 6.43 -6.99 -3.26
CA LEU A 267 6.87 -8.16 -4.03
C LEU A 267 5.73 -8.83 -4.79
N ALA A 268 4.53 -8.90 -4.21
CA ALA A 268 3.36 -9.49 -4.85
C ALA A 268 2.96 -8.69 -6.10
N GLU A 269 2.90 -7.36 -5.99
CA GLU A 269 2.56 -6.46 -7.09
C GLU A 269 3.60 -6.50 -8.21
N VAL A 270 4.90 -6.43 -7.87
CA VAL A 270 5.97 -6.59 -8.87
C VAL A 270 5.90 -7.96 -9.56
N ARG A 271 5.49 -9.01 -8.84
CA ARG A 271 5.35 -10.37 -9.39
C ARG A 271 4.17 -10.58 -10.33
N GLN A 272 3.33 -9.57 -10.53
CA GLN A 272 2.28 -9.63 -11.54
C GLN A 272 2.85 -9.45 -12.95
N CYS A 273 3.88 -8.63 -13.13
CA CYS A 273 4.48 -8.36 -14.45
C CYS A 273 5.93 -8.85 -14.58
N TYR A 274 6.62 -9.07 -13.46
CA TYR A 274 8.05 -9.36 -13.46
C TYR A 274 8.42 -10.58 -12.62
N TRP A 275 9.53 -11.22 -12.96
CA TRP A 275 10.16 -12.30 -12.20
C TRP A 275 11.54 -11.88 -11.66
N PRO A 276 11.59 -11.20 -10.51
CA PRO A 276 12.85 -10.79 -9.89
C PRO A 276 13.56 -11.95 -9.19
N LEU A 277 14.77 -12.32 -9.65
CA LEU A 277 15.53 -13.48 -9.16
C LEU A 277 15.78 -13.48 -7.64
N ARG A 278 15.94 -12.31 -7.01
CA ARG A 278 15.98 -12.16 -5.53
C ARG A 278 15.03 -11.07 -5.04
N GLY A 279 13.78 -11.14 -5.52
CA GLY A 279 12.76 -10.12 -5.26
C GLY A 279 12.49 -9.85 -3.78
N SER A 280 12.52 -10.85 -2.90
CA SER A 280 12.27 -10.66 -1.45
C SER A 280 13.35 -9.83 -0.76
N ILE A 281 14.60 -9.92 -1.23
CA ILE A 281 15.71 -9.10 -0.74
C ILE A 281 15.57 -7.68 -1.29
N MET A 282 15.26 -7.55 -2.58
CA MET A 282 15.07 -6.23 -3.21
C MET A 282 13.90 -5.46 -2.59
N ALA A 283 12.77 -6.12 -2.33
CA ALA A 283 11.60 -5.52 -1.69
C ALA A 283 11.93 -5.00 -0.28
N ARG A 284 12.58 -5.84 0.55
CA ARG A 284 13.02 -5.43 1.90
C ARG A 284 14.00 -4.26 1.84
N SER A 285 15.01 -4.38 0.99
CA SER A 285 16.02 -3.34 0.77
C SER A 285 15.37 -2.00 0.39
N THR A 286 14.44 -2.02 -0.56
CA THR A 286 13.71 -0.82 -1.02
C THR A 286 12.98 -0.13 0.13
N VAL A 287 12.21 -0.88 0.92
CA VAL A 287 11.49 -0.34 2.08
C VAL A 287 12.46 0.18 3.15
N THR A 288 13.56 -0.54 3.43
CA THR A 288 14.53 -0.12 4.45
C THR A 288 15.38 1.09 4.06
N ARG A 289 15.60 1.33 2.75
CA ARG A 289 16.34 2.49 2.24
C ARG A 289 15.42 3.70 2.01
N CYS A 290 14.11 3.49 2.00
CA CYS A 290 13.17 4.57 1.82
C CYS A 290 13.16 5.50 3.04
N ILE A 291 13.56 6.75 2.83
CA ILE A 291 13.63 7.77 3.88
C ILE A 291 12.27 7.95 4.57
N ASN A 292 11.17 7.93 3.81
CA ASN A 292 9.83 8.06 4.37
C ASN A 292 9.50 6.87 5.29
N CYS A 293 9.77 5.64 4.85
CA CYS A 293 9.55 4.46 5.69
C CYS A 293 10.46 4.44 6.92
N VAL A 294 11.70 4.89 6.79
CA VAL A 294 12.66 4.97 7.91
C VAL A 294 12.19 6.01 8.94
N ARG A 295 11.78 7.20 8.50
CA ARG A 295 11.26 8.26 9.38
C ARG A 295 9.99 7.83 10.11
N VAL A 296 9.10 7.10 9.43
CA VAL A 296 7.84 6.59 9.99
C VAL A 296 8.05 5.30 10.81
N ARG A 297 9.28 4.77 10.89
CA ARG A 297 9.63 3.59 11.68
C ARG A 297 10.21 4.00 13.04
N PRO A 298 9.41 4.12 14.10
CA PRO A 298 9.91 4.39 15.45
C PRO A 298 10.86 3.27 15.90
N ARG A 299 11.97 3.69 16.53
CA ARG A 299 12.84 2.83 17.34
C ARG A 299 12.36 2.96 18.77
N PHE A 300 11.91 1.86 19.37
CA PHE A 300 11.59 1.82 20.79
C PHE A 300 12.78 1.22 21.52
N GLU A 301 13.26 1.90 22.56
CA GLU A 301 14.04 1.22 23.59
C GLU A 301 13.06 0.31 24.34
N THR A 302 13.41 -0.96 24.49
CA THR A 302 12.61 -1.89 25.28
C THR A 302 12.79 -1.53 26.75
N PRO A 303 11.77 -1.05 27.47
CA PRO A 303 11.88 -0.89 28.91
C PRO A 303 12.04 -2.27 29.56
N LEU A 304 12.88 -2.37 30.58
CA LEU A 304 12.95 -3.55 31.46
C LEU A 304 11.56 -3.77 32.07
N MET A 305 10.86 -4.84 31.66
CA MET A 305 9.52 -5.13 32.16
C MET A 305 9.59 -5.76 33.55
N ALA A 306 8.83 -5.19 34.50
CA ALA A 306 8.44 -5.86 35.74
C ALA A 306 7.50 -7.05 35.44
N PRO A 307 7.42 -8.07 36.31
CA PRO A 307 6.69 -9.31 36.03
C PRO A 307 5.21 -9.07 35.68
N TYR A 308 4.77 -9.83 34.69
CA TYR A 308 3.52 -9.69 33.96
C TYR A 308 2.27 -9.95 34.83
N GLN A 309 1.33 -8.99 34.88
CA GLN A 309 -0.06 -9.24 35.28
C GLN A 309 -0.98 -9.13 34.05
N ASN A 310 -1.72 -10.22 33.82
CA ASN A 310 -2.68 -10.44 32.73
C ASN A 310 -3.71 -9.30 32.59
N LYS A 311 -3.57 -8.42 31.60
CA LYS A 311 -4.72 -7.76 30.94
C LYS A 311 -4.41 -7.57 29.45
N GLU A 312 -5.13 -8.34 28.64
CA GLU A 312 -5.06 -8.32 27.19
C GLU A 312 -5.78 -7.10 26.62
N CYS A 313 -5.11 -6.30 25.79
CA CYS A 313 -5.77 -5.37 24.86
C CYS A 313 -4.91 -5.24 23.58
N LYS A 314 -5.55 -5.30 22.41
CA LYS A 314 -4.92 -5.10 21.08
C LYS A 314 -5.87 -4.26 20.22
N CYS A 315 -5.33 -3.20 19.64
CA CYS A 315 -6.05 -2.24 18.80
C CYS A 315 -6.17 -2.69 17.36
N LEU A 316 -7.10 -2.08 16.62
CA LEU A 316 -7.10 -2.18 15.18
C LEU A 316 -7.61 -0.93 14.43
N VAL A 317 -7.26 -0.99 13.16
CA VAL A 317 -7.22 0.00 12.10
C VAL A 317 -8.48 -0.15 11.24
N HIS A 318 -9.35 0.86 11.27
CA HIS A 318 -9.95 1.56 10.12
C HIS A 318 -10.92 0.90 9.11
N LEU A 319 -12.05 1.59 8.87
CA LEU A 319 -12.45 2.30 7.62
C LEU A 319 -12.29 1.68 6.23
N GLN A 320 -12.78 2.33 5.17
CA GLN A 320 -13.70 3.43 5.14
C GLN A 320 -14.90 2.75 4.42
#